data_AF-A0A420MAY8-F1
#
_entry.id   AF-A0A420MAY8-F1
#
_cell.length_a   1.000
_cell.length_b   1.000
_cell.length_c   1.000
_cell.angle_alpha   90.00
_cell.angle_beta   90.00
_cell.angle_gamma   90.00
#
_symmetry.space_group_name_H-M   'P 1'
#
loop_
_entity.id
_entity.type
_entity.pdbx_description
1 polymer ?
#
loop_
_entity_poly.entity_id
_entity_poly.type
_entity_poly.pdbx_seq_one_letter_code
_entity_poly.pdbx_strand_id
1 'polypeptide(L)'
;MPQQSYTENDVIEAILDVTDNDLSQHQAAQKHGMPQTTLSDRLRGLPSKSEVTQPAQLLYKSQEARLVTWILRQEALGYAPSHSQVRATVAALLRQQGRERPIGVHWLARFIKRHPEIDTKVGKRQEASRFNSFTPMAVNWYFGIRESEYGWIKPENTVNVDEGGIMAGF
;
A
#
# COMPACT_ATOMS: atom_id res chain seq x y z
N MET A 1 6.32 10.62 29.00
CA MET A 1 6.96 9.32 29.29
C MET A 1 7.69 8.87 28.04
N PRO A 2 9.01 8.67 28.08
CA PRO A 2 9.74 8.19 26.91
C PRO A 2 9.19 6.81 26.53
N GLN A 3 8.83 6.62 25.25
CA GLN A 3 8.47 5.29 24.73
C GLN A 3 9.76 4.46 24.69
N GLN A 4 9.92 3.52 25.61
CA GLN A 4 10.96 2.50 25.51
C GLN A 4 10.70 1.68 24.23
N SER A 5 11.67 1.66 23.33
CA SER A 5 11.58 0.93 22.06
C SER A 5 12.00 -0.52 22.26
N TYR A 6 11.09 -1.36 22.74
CA TYR A 6 11.21 -2.80 22.61
C TYR A 6 10.38 -3.26 21.40
N THR A 7 10.90 -4.22 20.65
CA THR A 7 10.30 -4.80 19.46
C THR A 7 9.48 -6.04 19.80
N GLU A 8 8.73 -6.55 18.82
CA GLU A 8 7.99 -7.81 19.00
C GLU A 8 8.94 -9.00 19.18
N ASN A 9 10.12 -8.96 18.56
CA ASN A 9 11.15 -9.98 18.76
C ASN A 9 11.66 -9.98 20.21
N ASP A 10 11.89 -8.80 20.79
CA ASP A 10 12.32 -8.70 22.20
C ASP A 10 11.29 -9.32 23.16
N VAL A 11 9.99 -9.24 22.80
CA VAL A 11 8.90 -9.88 23.56
C VAL A 11 8.95 -11.40 23.42
N ILE A 12 9.24 -11.92 22.23
CA ILE A 12 9.37 -13.37 21.99
C ILE A 12 10.57 -13.92 22.78
N GLU A 13 11.72 -13.25 22.70
CA GLU A 13 12.93 -13.62 23.45
C GLU A 13 12.69 -13.55 24.98
N ALA A 14 11.95 -12.54 25.45
CA ALA A 14 11.59 -12.44 26.86
C ALA A 14 10.64 -13.56 27.33
N ILE A 15 9.77 -14.08 26.46
CA ILE A 15 8.91 -15.23 26.77
C ILE A 15 9.76 -16.50 26.86
N LEU A 16 10.67 -16.72 25.88
CA LEU A 16 11.60 -17.85 25.89
C LEU A 16 12.48 -17.85 27.14
N ASP A 17 12.94 -16.67 27.57
CA ASP A 17 13.72 -16.53 28.80
C ASP A 17 12.95 -17.00 30.04
N VAL A 18 11.62 -16.80 30.09
CA VAL A 18 10.77 -17.22 31.19
C VAL A 18 10.42 -18.71 31.10
N THR A 19 10.22 -19.26 29.90
CA THR A 19 9.77 -20.65 29.73
C THR A 19 10.91 -21.67 29.67
N ASP A 20 12.04 -21.29 29.07
CA ASP A 20 13.10 -22.23 28.70
C ASP A 20 14.41 -21.95 29.45
N ASN A 21 14.64 -20.70 29.88
CA ASN A 21 15.85 -20.28 30.61
C ASN A 21 15.61 -20.01 32.10
N ASP A 22 14.43 -20.36 32.62
CA ASP A 22 14.02 -20.24 34.04
C ASP A 22 14.18 -18.83 34.66
N LEU A 23 14.15 -17.77 33.84
CA LEU A 23 14.19 -16.39 34.34
C LEU A 23 12.84 -15.99 34.94
N SER A 24 12.88 -15.24 36.04
CA SER A 24 11.65 -14.60 36.53
C SER A 24 11.15 -13.57 35.53
N GLN A 25 9.83 -13.34 35.46
CA GLN A 25 9.23 -12.33 34.59
C GLN A 25 9.86 -10.93 34.78
N HIS A 26 10.27 -10.60 36.01
CA HIS A 26 10.94 -9.33 36.29
C HIS A 26 12.34 -9.27 35.66
N GLN A 27 13.15 -10.33 35.81
CA GLN A 27 14.49 -10.39 35.22
C GLN A 27 14.45 -10.40 33.69
N ALA A 28 13.55 -11.19 33.10
CA ALA A 28 13.37 -11.23 31.65
C ALA A 28 12.93 -9.86 31.11
N ALA A 29 11.93 -9.22 31.73
CA ALA A 29 11.48 -7.90 31.32
C ALA A 29 12.57 -6.83 31.44
N GLN A 30 13.36 -6.87 32.52
CA GLN A 30 14.48 -5.95 32.72
C GLN A 30 15.61 -6.16 31.70
N LYS A 31 15.95 -7.42 31.41
CA LYS A 31 16.96 -7.81 30.40
C LYS A 31 16.61 -7.28 29.02
N HIS A 32 15.34 -7.34 28.63
CA HIS A 32 14.83 -6.88 27.34
C HIS A 32 14.28 -5.44 27.35
N GLY A 33 14.48 -4.71 28.45
CA GLY A 33 14.11 -3.29 28.54
C GLY A 33 12.61 -3.00 28.39
N MET A 34 11.74 -3.94 28.75
CA MET A 34 10.29 -3.80 28.65
C MET A 34 9.59 -3.76 30.00
N PRO A 35 8.37 -3.17 30.09
CA PRO A 35 7.56 -3.27 31.30
C PRO A 35 7.18 -4.71 31.59
N GLN A 36 7.36 -5.16 32.84
CA GLN A 36 6.95 -6.49 33.28
C GLN A 36 5.46 -6.78 33.03
N THR A 37 4.61 -5.75 33.08
CA THR A 37 3.19 -5.86 32.74
C THR A 37 2.98 -6.32 31.30
N THR A 38 3.79 -5.85 30.35
CA THR A 38 3.69 -6.27 28.94
C THR A 38 4.03 -7.75 28.80
N LEU A 39 5.11 -8.22 29.44
CA LEU A 39 5.49 -9.63 29.42
C LEU A 39 4.43 -10.52 30.11
N SER A 40 3.88 -10.06 31.23
CA SER A 40 2.84 -10.77 31.96
C SER A 40 1.55 -10.90 31.15
N ASP A 41 1.13 -9.83 30.46
CA ASP A 41 -0.03 -9.85 29.58
C ASP A 41 0.16 -10.86 28.42
N ARG A 42 1.37 -10.91 27.84
CA ARG A 42 1.70 -11.84 26.76
C ARG A 42 1.71 -13.30 27.20
N LEU A 43 2.29 -13.58 28.37
CA LEU A 43 2.26 -14.92 28.97
C LEU A 43 0.84 -15.39 29.30
N ARG A 44 -0.09 -14.45 29.56
CA ARG A 44 -1.53 -14.73 29.72
C ARG A 44 -2.28 -14.88 28.39
N GLY A 45 -1.59 -14.78 27.26
CA GLY A 45 -2.17 -14.88 25.93
C GLY A 45 -2.88 -13.61 25.44
N LEU A 46 -2.67 -12.45 26.09
CA LEU A 46 -3.18 -11.19 25.55
C LEU A 46 -2.36 -10.79 24.31
N PRO A 47 -3.02 -10.51 23.17
CA PRO A 47 -2.32 -10.05 21.97
C PRO A 47 -1.76 -8.64 22.15
N SER A 48 -0.72 -8.31 21.38
CA SER A 48 -0.14 -6.97 21.32
C SER A 48 -1.21 -5.92 21.01
N LYS A 49 -0.98 -4.67 21.42
CA LYS A 49 -1.83 -3.56 20.96
C LYS A 49 -1.94 -3.51 19.43
N SER A 50 -0.88 -3.87 18.71
CA SER A 50 -0.87 -3.88 17.25
C SER A 50 -1.77 -4.97 16.66
N GLU A 51 -1.83 -6.15 17.30
CA GLU A 51 -2.69 -7.28 16.95
C GLU A 51 -4.15 -7.00 17.33
N VAL A 52 -4.39 -6.41 18.50
CA VAL A 52 -5.73 -5.96 18.94
C VAL A 52 -6.29 -4.86 18.03
N THR A 53 -5.43 -4.04 17.42
CA THR A 53 -5.87 -2.98 16.49
C THR A 53 -6.20 -3.52 15.09
N GLN A 54 -5.71 -4.71 14.69
CA GLN A 54 -5.99 -5.28 13.37
C GLN A 54 -7.48 -5.51 13.08
N PRO A 55 -8.30 -6.06 14.00
CA PRO A 55 -9.75 -6.19 13.82
C PRO A 55 -10.49 -4.87 13.52
N ALA A 56 -9.92 -3.73 13.89
CA ALA A 56 -10.50 -2.41 13.67
C ALA A 56 -10.06 -1.74 12.36
N GLN A 57 -9.12 -2.33 11.62
CA GLN A 57 -8.69 -1.81 10.32
C GLN A 57 -9.68 -2.18 9.21
N LEU A 58 -9.95 -1.22 8.33
CA LEU A 58 -10.86 -1.40 7.19
C LEU A 58 -10.39 -2.52 6.26
N LEU A 59 -9.07 -2.64 6.09
CA LEU A 59 -8.40 -3.65 5.27
C LEU A 59 -7.44 -4.47 6.14
N TYR A 60 -7.26 -5.74 5.78
CA TYR A 60 -6.21 -6.58 6.37
C TYR A 60 -4.81 -6.08 5.94
N LYS A 61 -3.77 -6.34 6.73
CA LYS A 61 -2.38 -5.98 6.39
C LYS A 61 -1.97 -6.43 4.98
N SER A 62 -2.34 -7.65 4.59
CA SER A 62 -2.07 -8.19 3.25
C SER A 62 -2.80 -7.44 2.14
N GLN A 63 -4.02 -6.94 2.40
CA GLN A 63 -4.77 -6.12 1.45
C GLN A 63 -4.17 -4.72 1.33
N GLU A 64 -3.75 -4.12 2.44
CA GLU A 64 -3.03 -2.84 2.42
C GLU A 64 -1.72 -2.97 1.63
N ALA A 65 -0.93 -4.02 1.86
CA ALA A 65 0.30 -4.27 1.10
C ALA A 65 0.05 -4.43 -0.41
N ARG A 66 -1.02 -5.13 -0.79
CA ARG A 66 -1.45 -5.25 -2.21
C ARG A 66 -1.89 -3.90 -2.79
N LEU A 67 -2.57 -3.08 -2.01
CA LEU A 67 -2.98 -1.74 -2.41
C LEU A 67 -1.78 -0.82 -2.63
N VAL A 68 -0.79 -0.84 -1.71
CA VAL A 68 0.49 -0.13 -1.85
C VAL A 68 1.21 -0.57 -3.12
N THR A 69 1.35 -1.89 -3.32
CA THR A 69 1.97 -2.44 -4.53
C THR A 69 1.26 -1.97 -5.80
N TRP A 70 -0.08 -1.91 -5.80
CA TRP A 70 -0.83 -1.39 -6.92
C TRP A 70 -0.57 0.10 -7.15
N ILE A 71 -0.56 0.94 -6.10
CA ILE A 71 -0.26 2.38 -6.20
C ILE A 71 1.13 2.60 -6.81
N LEU A 72 2.14 1.89 -6.32
CA LEU A 72 3.52 1.99 -6.83
C LEU A 72 3.64 1.54 -8.29
N ARG A 73 2.91 0.48 -8.68
CA ARG A 73 2.86 0.04 -10.09
C ARG A 73 2.21 1.09 -11.00
N GLN A 74 1.15 1.74 -10.53
CA GLN A 74 0.54 2.83 -11.27
C GLN A 74 1.55 3.97 -11.45
N GLU A 75 2.26 4.33 -10.38
CA GLU A 75 3.26 5.39 -10.42
C GLU A 75 4.40 5.06 -11.39
N ALA A 76 4.87 3.81 -11.42
CA ALA A 76 5.87 3.35 -12.37
C ALA A 76 5.41 3.47 -13.84
N LEU A 77 4.09 3.46 -14.08
CA LEU A 77 3.47 3.71 -15.40
C LEU A 77 3.23 5.21 -15.65
N GLY A 78 3.78 6.10 -14.82
CA GLY A 78 3.56 7.54 -14.90
C GLY A 78 2.20 8.00 -14.38
N TYR A 79 1.39 7.10 -13.80
CA TYR A 79 0.05 7.38 -13.34
C TYR A 79 -0.02 7.41 -11.81
N ALA A 80 -0.38 8.56 -11.23
CA ALA A 80 -0.58 8.66 -9.79
C ALA A 80 -2.08 8.58 -9.47
N PRO A 81 -2.58 7.50 -8.85
CA PRO A 81 -3.99 7.40 -8.51
C PRO A 81 -4.41 8.54 -7.57
N SER A 82 -5.54 9.18 -7.87
CA SER A 82 -6.05 10.23 -7.01
C SER A 82 -6.63 9.66 -5.70
N HIS A 83 -6.80 10.52 -4.70
CA HIS A 83 -7.45 10.13 -3.44
C HIS A 83 -8.84 9.50 -3.62
N SER A 84 -9.63 10.02 -4.57
CA SER A 84 -10.97 9.49 -4.85
C SER A 84 -10.88 8.12 -5.51
N GLN A 85 -9.91 7.90 -6.40
CA GLN A 85 -9.70 6.61 -7.05
C GLN A 85 -9.23 5.54 -6.07
N VAL A 86 -8.27 5.85 -5.19
CA VAL A 86 -7.86 4.91 -4.14
C VAL A 86 -9.06 4.52 -3.27
N ARG A 87 -9.91 5.49 -2.88
CA ARG A 87 -11.13 5.21 -2.11
C ARG A 87 -12.14 4.36 -2.90
N ALA A 88 -12.31 4.61 -4.19
CA ALA A 88 -13.21 3.84 -5.04
C ALA A 88 -12.72 2.38 -5.19
N THR A 89 -11.42 2.17 -5.39
CA THR A 89 -10.81 0.84 -5.45
C THR A 89 -11.02 0.07 -4.14
N VAL A 90 -10.82 0.72 -2.99
CA VAL A 90 -11.06 0.13 -1.68
C VAL A 90 -12.53 -0.20 -1.46
N ALA A 91 -13.44 0.69 -1.86
CA ALA A 91 -14.88 0.45 -1.76
C ALA A 91 -15.29 -0.76 -2.63
N ALA A 92 -14.78 -0.86 -3.85
CA ALA A 92 -15.02 -1.99 -4.74
C ALA A 92 -14.50 -3.31 -4.15
N LEU A 93 -13.29 -3.30 -3.57
CA LEU A 93 -12.70 -4.45 -2.89
C LEU A 93 -13.57 -4.91 -1.70
N LEU A 94 -14.03 -3.99 -0.86
CA LEU A 94 -14.89 -4.30 0.28
C LEU A 94 -16.24 -4.88 -0.16
N ARG A 95 -16.83 -4.32 -1.23
CA ARG A 95 -18.08 -4.81 -1.81
C ARG A 95 -17.92 -6.23 -2.34
N GLN A 96 -16.82 -6.54 -3.03
CA GLN A 96 -16.52 -7.88 -3.51
C GLN A 96 -16.39 -8.92 -2.38
N GLN A 97 -15.99 -8.47 -1.18
CA GLN A 97 -15.87 -9.32 0.02
C GLN A 97 -17.16 -9.40 0.84
N GLY A 98 -18.25 -8.75 0.42
CA GLY A 98 -19.47 -8.64 1.23
C GLY A 98 -19.28 -7.82 2.52
N ARG A 99 -18.22 -7.01 2.60
CA ARG A 99 -17.86 -6.20 3.77
C ARG A 99 -18.11 -4.72 3.49
N GLU A 100 -19.21 -4.40 2.82
CA GLU A 100 -19.53 -3.02 2.47
C GLU A 100 -19.69 -2.18 3.74
N ARG A 101 -18.78 -1.20 3.89
CA ARG A 101 -18.69 -0.33 5.05
C ARG A 101 -18.30 1.07 4.60
N PRO A 102 -18.81 2.12 5.26
CA PRO A 102 -18.41 3.48 4.94
C PRO A 102 -16.91 3.68 5.21
N ILE A 103 -16.20 4.20 4.20
CA ILE A 103 -14.78 4.55 4.34
C ILE A 103 -14.69 5.89 5.05
N GLY A 104 -14.15 5.89 6.28
CA GLY A 104 -13.99 7.11 7.07
C GLY A 104 -13.17 8.19 6.37
N VAL A 105 -13.49 9.46 6.61
CA VAL A 105 -12.89 10.62 5.94
C VAL A 105 -11.36 10.66 6.10
N HIS A 106 -10.86 10.29 7.28
CA HIS A 106 -9.42 10.28 7.57
C HIS A 106 -8.72 8.95 7.25
N TRP A 107 -9.43 7.96 6.72
CA TRP A 107 -8.86 6.63 6.49
C TRP A 107 -7.64 6.71 5.56
N LEU A 108 -7.75 7.44 4.45
CA LEU A 108 -6.68 7.54 3.46
C LEU A 108 -5.44 8.24 4.02
N ALA A 109 -5.61 9.35 4.75
CA ALA A 109 -4.50 10.03 5.41
C ALA A 109 -3.79 9.13 6.42
N ARG A 110 -4.55 8.33 7.18
CA ARG A 110 -3.97 7.34 8.10
C ARG A 110 -3.31 6.18 7.38
N PHE A 111 -3.85 5.76 6.22
CA PHE A 111 -3.26 4.71 5.37
C PHE A 111 -1.90 5.17 4.84
N ILE A 112 -1.81 6.35 4.25
CA ILE A 112 -0.53 6.93 3.78
C ILE A 112 0.46 7.04 4.95
N LYS A 113 0.02 7.53 6.12
CA LYS A 113 0.88 7.60 7.32
C LYS A 113 1.42 6.24 7.78
N ARG A 114 0.70 5.13 7.52
CA ARG A 114 1.14 3.77 7.88
C ARG A 114 2.14 3.18 6.88
N HIS A 115 2.14 3.66 5.64
CA HIS A 115 2.91 3.11 4.51
C HIS A 115 3.84 4.21 3.96
N PRO A 116 5.01 4.43 4.58
CA PRO A 116 5.93 5.50 4.19
C PRO A 116 6.54 5.26 2.80
N GLU A 117 6.29 4.11 2.16
CA GLU A 117 6.70 3.84 0.78
C GLU A 117 5.88 4.65 -0.24
N ILE A 118 4.74 5.23 0.16
CA ILE A 118 3.88 6.05 -0.68
C ILE A 118 3.71 7.44 -0.08
N ASP A 119 3.64 8.46 -0.93
CA ASP A 119 3.33 9.83 -0.52
C ASP A 119 2.40 10.51 -1.53
N THR A 120 1.74 11.56 -1.06
CA THR A 120 0.97 12.49 -1.87
C THR A 120 1.88 13.39 -2.69
N LYS A 121 1.60 13.48 -3.99
CA LYS A 121 2.22 14.47 -4.88
C LYS A 121 1.17 15.34 -5.55
N VAL A 122 1.57 16.55 -5.93
CA VAL A 122 0.73 17.43 -6.74
C VAL A 122 0.57 16.80 -8.11
N GLY A 123 -0.67 16.43 -8.46
CA GLY A 123 -0.98 15.90 -9.78
C GLY A 123 -0.69 16.95 -10.86
N LYS A 124 0.02 16.56 -11.92
CA LYS A 124 0.06 17.36 -13.15
C LYS A 124 -1.31 17.24 -13.83
N ARG A 125 -1.94 18.37 -14.16
CA ARG A 125 -3.19 18.36 -14.91
C ARG A 125 -2.91 17.76 -16.29
N GLN A 126 -3.52 16.62 -16.57
CA GLN A 126 -3.60 16.11 -17.93
C GLN A 126 -4.76 16.82 -18.63
N GLU A 127 -4.60 17.09 -19.92
CA GLU A 127 -5.67 17.70 -20.72
C GLU A 127 -6.91 16.80 -20.72
N ALA A 128 -8.06 17.36 -20.37
CA ALA A 128 -9.32 16.59 -20.31
C ALA A 128 -9.69 15.98 -21.66
N SER A 129 -9.33 16.66 -22.76
CA SER A 129 -9.45 16.14 -24.13
C SER A 129 -8.69 14.83 -24.30
N ARG A 130 -7.41 14.78 -23.91
CA ARG A 130 -6.58 13.57 -23.99
C ARG A 130 -7.19 12.41 -23.22
N PHE A 131 -7.70 12.66 -22.01
CA PHE A 131 -8.35 11.63 -21.20
C PHE A 131 -9.65 11.14 -21.84
N ASN A 132 -10.51 12.06 -22.30
CA ASN A 132 -11.80 11.72 -22.91
C ASN A 132 -11.63 10.97 -24.24
N SER A 133 -10.56 11.25 -24.98
CA SER A 133 -10.21 10.54 -26.21
C SER A 133 -9.67 9.13 -25.96
N PHE A 134 -9.26 8.80 -24.74
CA PHE A 134 -8.68 7.50 -24.37
C PHE A 134 -9.76 6.43 -24.10
N THR A 135 -10.60 6.19 -25.10
CA THR A 135 -11.69 5.19 -25.02
C THR A 135 -11.20 3.79 -25.42
N PRO A 136 -11.82 2.70 -24.93
CA PRO A 136 -11.46 1.34 -25.36
C PRO A 136 -11.51 1.16 -26.88
N MET A 137 -12.47 1.81 -27.54
CA MET A 137 -12.60 1.78 -29.00
C MET A 137 -11.40 2.45 -29.69
N ALA A 138 -11.01 3.65 -29.25
CA ALA A 138 -9.86 4.38 -29.82
C ALA A 138 -8.54 3.62 -29.58
N VAL A 139 -8.38 3.07 -28.37
CA VAL A 139 -7.20 2.25 -28.00
C VAL A 139 -7.14 0.99 -28.87
N ASN A 140 -8.23 0.23 -28.96
CA ASN A 140 -8.27 -0.99 -29.76
C ASN A 140 -8.07 -0.71 -31.25
N TRP A 141 -8.63 0.39 -31.76
CA TRP A 141 -8.42 0.80 -33.15
C TRP A 141 -6.95 1.12 -33.43
N TYR A 142 -6.29 1.91 -32.57
CA TYR A 142 -4.88 2.25 -32.70
C TYR A 142 -3.98 1.01 -32.67
N PHE A 143 -4.13 0.15 -31.66
CA PHE A 143 -3.32 -1.06 -31.54
C PHE A 143 -3.63 -2.06 -32.65
N GLY A 144 -4.89 -2.15 -33.08
CA GLY A 144 -5.30 -2.96 -34.23
C GLY A 144 -4.51 -2.60 -35.48
N ILE A 145 -4.51 -1.33 -35.89
CA ILE A 145 -3.75 -0.86 -37.06
C ILE A 145 -2.25 -1.02 -36.84
N ARG A 146 -1.75 -0.65 -35.65
CA ARG A 146 -0.32 -0.73 -35.32
C ARG A 146 0.21 -2.16 -35.44
N GLU A 147 -0.55 -3.15 -35.02
CA GLU A 147 -0.15 -4.56 -35.09
C GLU A 147 -0.39 -5.16 -36.48
N SER A 148 -1.51 -4.83 -37.13
CA SER A 148 -1.87 -5.42 -38.43
C SER A 148 -1.06 -4.85 -39.59
N GLU A 149 -0.84 -3.54 -39.64
CA GLU A 149 -0.23 -2.85 -40.79
C GLU A 149 1.24 -2.49 -40.53
N TYR A 150 1.59 -2.18 -39.27
CA TYR A 150 2.90 -1.62 -38.92
C TYR A 150 3.68 -2.46 -37.91
N GLY A 151 3.25 -3.70 -37.62
CA GLY A 151 3.88 -4.55 -36.61
C GLY A 151 5.33 -4.93 -36.91
N TRP A 152 5.76 -4.77 -38.17
CA TRP A 152 7.14 -4.98 -38.62
C TRP A 152 8.09 -3.82 -38.26
N ILE A 153 7.55 -2.64 -37.91
CA ILE A 153 8.34 -1.50 -37.45
C ILE A 153 8.68 -1.72 -35.97
N LYS A 154 9.98 -1.79 -35.67
CA LYS A 154 10.44 -1.97 -34.30
C LYS A 154 10.10 -0.76 -33.44
N PRO A 155 9.78 -0.93 -32.14
CA PRO A 155 9.48 0.19 -31.24
C PRO A 155 10.56 1.27 -31.22
N GLU A 156 11.83 0.89 -31.35
CA GLU A 156 12.97 1.83 -31.36
C GLU A 156 12.97 2.76 -32.59
N ASN A 157 12.23 2.40 -33.65
CA ASN A 157 12.10 3.16 -34.89
C ASN A 157 10.79 3.94 -34.97
N THR A 158 10.01 4.00 -33.88
CA THR A 158 8.75 4.74 -33.82
C THR A 158 8.99 6.10 -33.14
N VAL A 159 8.63 7.18 -33.83
CA VAL A 159 8.69 8.55 -33.31
C VAL A 159 7.30 9.17 -33.29
N ASN A 160 7.00 9.95 -32.26
CA ASN A 160 5.79 10.76 -32.20
C ASN A 160 6.08 12.13 -32.84
N VAL A 161 5.15 12.61 -33.67
CA VAL A 161 5.25 13.91 -34.35
C VAL A 161 3.97 14.69 -34.04
N ASP A 162 4.09 15.78 -33.28
CA ASP A 162 2.99 16.72 -33.05
C ASP A 162 3.44 18.18 -33.29
N GLU A 163 2.48 19.12 -33.29
CA GLU A 163 2.73 20.55 -33.56
C GLU A 163 3.73 21.20 -32.57
N GLY A 164 4.08 20.54 -31.47
CA GLY A 164 5.05 21.01 -30.48
C GLY A 164 6.46 20.45 -30.60
N GLY A 165 6.69 19.43 -31.44
CA GLY A 165 8.02 18.85 -31.69
C GLY A 165 8.03 17.36 -32.05
N ILE A 166 9.22 16.84 -32.35
CA ILE A 166 9.46 15.40 -32.56
C ILE A 166 10.01 14.83 -31.25
N MET A 167 9.30 13.89 -30.65
CA MET A 167 9.73 13.16 -29.45
C MET A 167 9.78 11.66 -29.76
N ALA A 168 10.89 11.02 -29.39
CA ALA A 168 11.03 9.56 -29.48
C ALA A 168 10.45 8.89 -28.22
N GLY A 169 9.56 7.91 -28.42
CA GLY A 169 9.14 6.96 -27.38
C GLY A 169 7.86 7.29 -26.60
N PHE A 170 7.20 6.20 -26.18
CA PHE A 170 5.88 6.07 -25.52
C PHE A 170 5.72 6.82 -24.19
#